data_AF-A0A671FHH3-F1
#
_entry.id   AF-A0A671FHH3-F1
#
_cell.length_a   1.000
_cell.length_b   1.000
_cell.length_c   1.000
_cell.angle_alpha   90.00
_cell.angle_beta   90.00
_cell.angle_gamma   90.00
#
_symmetry.space_group_name_H-M   'P 1'
#
loop_
_entity.id
_entity.type
_entity.pdbx_description
1 polymer ?
#
loop_
_entity_poly.entity_id
_entity_poly.type
_entity_poly.pdbx_seq_one_letter_code
_entity_poly.pdbx_strand_id
1 'polypeptide(L)'
;MTWPLKHLPHSFPYWSLARAPGPDLETSRRAVEDQLKICGHKRDADVFELFLSQKELTDVIDLSRFKKLKYLWLHHNKLHGITFLTRNYCLKELYLHNNAIFEIEGLHRLPSLHILLLHHNELTNIDATVKELKGMLNLKTLSLYQNPFCQYNLYRLYIIYHLPGVEVLDRNQVTEKERRSMITIFNHKKAHIGQSISFGRKVDASWDPRSPFKQKRAQRVPPDFAFTNNVDKMVFDDPEDAVFLRSMKRSVMAITSLNWHTVTTREEKYLEEKGTQPVQMLTVILR
;
A
#
# COMPACT_ATOMS: atom_id res chain seq x y z
N MET A 1 42.33 -61.29 16.98
CA MET A 1 41.51 -60.93 15.81
C MET A 1 40.80 -59.62 16.16
N THR A 2 41.43 -58.43 16.09
CA THR A 2 41.63 -57.57 14.89
C THR A 2 40.31 -57.44 14.10
N TRP A 3 39.58 -56.31 14.03
CA TRP A 3 39.93 -54.94 13.63
C TRP A 3 38.88 -53.89 14.13
N PRO A 4 39.21 -52.58 14.18
CA PRO A 4 38.35 -51.50 14.67
C PRO A 4 37.57 -50.75 13.57
N LEU A 5 36.67 -49.85 14.00
CA LEU A 5 35.95 -48.86 13.19
C LEU A 5 36.85 -48.24 12.11
N LYS A 6 36.49 -48.42 10.83
CA LYS A 6 37.06 -47.66 9.71
C LYS A 6 36.13 -46.50 9.36
N HIS A 7 36.67 -45.31 9.54
CA HIS A 7 36.21 -44.08 8.91
C HIS A 7 35.98 -44.31 7.40
N LEU A 8 34.79 -43.94 6.92
CA LEU A 8 34.52 -43.74 5.50
C LEU A 8 35.14 -42.41 5.08
N PRO A 9 36.01 -42.37 4.05
CA PRO A 9 36.47 -41.11 3.49
C PRO A 9 35.35 -40.47 2.67
N HIS A 10 35.19 -39.17 2.88
CA HIS A 10 34.51 -38.25 2.00
C HIS A 10 35.03 -38.35 0.56
N SER A 11 34.19 -37.87 -0.36
CA SER A 11 34.46 -37.49 -1.75
C SER A 11 34.42 -38.60 -2.81
N PHE A 12 33.23 -38.74 -3.42
CA PHE A 12 33.13 -38.93 -4.86
C PHE A 12 32.14 -37.90 -5.43
N PRO A 13 32.42 -37.37 -6.63
CA PRO A 13 31.97 -36.05 -7.05
C PRO A 13 30.51 -36.09 -7.47
N TYR A 14 29.79 -35.01 -7.14
CA TYR A 14 28.52 -34.64 -7.73
C TYR A 14 28.70 -34.48 -9.25
N TRP A 15 28.61 -35.57 -10.01
CA TRP A 15 28.28 -35.48 -11.42
C TRP A 15 26.77 -35.28 -11.53
N SER A 16 26.43 -34.13 -12.07
CA SER A 16 25.12 -33.64 -12.45
C SER A 16 24.30 -34.72 -13.16
N LEU A 17 23.52 -35.51 -12.41
CA LEU A 17 22.39 -36.23 -12.99
C LEU A 17 21.29 -35.21 -13.26
N ALA A 18 21.23 -34.75 -14.50
CA ALA A 18 20.05 -34.11 -15.05
C ALA A 18 18.87 -35.10 -14.88
N ARG A 19 18.12 -34.90 -13.79
CA ARG A 19 16.86 -35.59 -13.51
C ARG A 19 16.00 -35.48 -14.77
N ALA A 20 15.55 -36.62 -15.30
CA ALA A 20 14.63 -36.62 -16.41
C ALA A 20 13.47 -35.66 -16.10
N PRO A 21 13.05 -34.81 -17.05
CA PRO A 21 11.94 -33.90 -16.82
C PRO A 21 10.72 -34.72 -16.42
N GLY A 22 10.07 -34.34 -15.32
CA GLY A 22 8.86 -35.02 -14.86
C GLY A 22 7.77 -34.98 -15.94
N PRO A 23 6.74 -35.85 -15.84
CA PRO A 23 5.65 -35.92 -16.82
C PRO A 23 5.01 -34.56 -17.11
N ASP A 24 4.94 -33.70 -16.09
CA ASP A 24 4.39 -32.34 -16.14
C ASP A 24 5.20 -31.35 -17.00
N LEU A 25 6.51 -31.52 -17.06
CA LEU A 25 7.36 -30.68 -17.90
C LEU A 25 7.32 -31.15 -19.36
N GLU A 26 7.07 -32.44 -19.57
CA GLU A 26 6.90 -33.00 -20.91
C GLU A 26 5.54 -32.60 -21.51
N THR A 27 4.47 -32.56 -20.71
CA THR A 27 3.17 -32.04 -21.18
C THR A 27 3.25 -30.57 -21.56
N SER A 28 3.94 -29.74 -20.77
CA SER A 28 4.15 -28.33 -21.13
C SER A 28 5.04 -28.15 -22.36
N ARG A 29 6.09 -28.98 -22.53
CA ARG A 29 6.89 -29.00 -23.76
C ARG A 29 6.04 -29.31 -24.99
N ARG A 30 5.25 -30.39 -24.93
CA ARG A 30 4.35 -30.78 -26.03
C ARG A 30 3.33 -29.68 -26.33
N ALA A 31 2.74 -29.10 -25.28
CA ALA A 31 1.80 -28.00 -25.41
C ALA A 31 2.38 -26.78 -26.15
N VAL A 32 3.65 -26.46 -25.90
CA VAL A 32 4.37 -25.39 -26.62
C VAL A 32 4.65 -25.80 -28.06
N GLU A 33 5.18 -26.99 -28.29
CA GLU A 33 5.51 -27.48 -29.64
C GLU A 33 4.26 -27.58 -30.53
N ASP A 34 3.14 -28.06 -30.00
CA ASP A 34 1.87 -28.13 -30.71
C ASP A 34 1.35 -26.73 -31.06
N GLN A 35 1.50 -25.77 -30.15
CA GLN A 35 1.15 -24.37 -30.44
C GLN A 35 2.03 -23.78 -31.54
N LEU A 36 3.34 -24.06 -31.52
CA LEU A 36 4.25 -23.59 -32.57
C LEU A 36 3.90 -24.17 -33.94
N LYS A 37 3.49 -25.45 -33.99
CA LYS A 37 2.99 -26.09 -35.22
C LYS A 37 1.72 -25.43 -35.73
N ILE A 38 0.76 -25.14 -34.85
CA ILE A 38 -0.50 -24.46 -35.21
C ILE A 38 -0.23 -23.05 -35.74
N CYS A 39 0.65 -22.28 -35.10
CA CYS A 39 1.01 -20.93 -35.53
C CYS A 39 1.94 -20.90 -36.75
N GLY A 40 2.47 -22.04 -37.20
CA GLY A 40 3.34 -22.14 -38.37
C GLY A 40 4.71 -21.47 -38.21
N HIS A 41 5.16 -21.22 -36.97
CA HIS A 41 6.44 -20.56 -36.73
C HIS A 41 7.61 -21.53 -37.01
N LYS A 42 8.47 -21.15 -37.97
CA LYS A 42 9.66 -21.95 -38.34
C LYS A 42 10.88 -21.69 -37.45
N ARG A 43 10.90 -20.56 -36.73
CA ARG A 43 12.01 -20.16 -35.85
C ARG A 43 11.46 -19.61 -34.54
N ASP A 44 12.07 -20.01 -33.43
CA ASP A 44 11.74 -19.50 -32.09
C ASP A 44 11.90 -17.98 -31.98
N ALA A 45 12.77 -17.37 -32.80
CA ALA A 45 13.01 -15.94 -32.83
C ALA A 45 11.84 -15.11 -33.41
N ASP A 46 10.91 -15.73 -34.13
CA ASP A 46 9.77 -15.08 -34.78
C ASP A 46 8.46 -15.25 -33.99
N VAL A 47 8.52 -15.93 -32.84
CA VAL A 47 7.37 -16.13 -31.97
C VAL A 47 7.12 -14.86 -31.16
N PHE A 48 6.00 -14.19 -31.45
CA PHE A 48 5.55 -12.99 -30.73
C PHE A 48 4.44 -13.30 -29.72
N GLU A 49 3.71 -14.37 -29.95
CA GLU A 49 2.46 -14.71 -29.26
C GLU A 49 2.47 -16.19 -28.93
N LEU A 50 2.07 -16.56 -27.71
CA LEU A 50 2.02 -17.96 -27.28
C LEU A 50 0.76 -18.23 -26.46
N PHE A 51 -0.10 -19.08 -27.00
CA PHE A 51 -1.36 -19.50 -26.38
C PHE A 51 -1.21 -20.87 -25.73
N LEU A 52 -1.26 -20.91 -24.39
CA LEU A 52 -1.11 -22.11 -23.57
C LEU A 52 -2.22 -22.22 -22.53
N SER A 53 -3.35 -21.57 -22.76
CA SER A 53 -4.51 -21.60 -21.87
C SER A 53 -5.25 -22.94 -21.90
N GLN A 54 -5.86 -23.32 -20.77
CA GLN A 54 -6.73 -24.52 -20.67
C GLN A 54 -6.02 -25.84 -20.99
N LYS A 55 -4.77 -25.99 -20.56
CA LYS A 55 -3.94 -27.19 -20.78
C LYS A 55 -3.61 -27.93 -19.49
N GLU A 56 -4.23 -27.55 -18.38
CA GLU A 56 -4.01 -28.09 -17.03
C GLU A 56 -2.53 -28.12 -16.62
N LEU A 57 -1.74 -27.16 -17.11
CA LEU A 57 -0.31 -27.13 -16.84
C LEU A 57 -0.06 -26.84 -15.36
N THR A 58 0.75 -27.68 -14.71
CA THR A 58 1.26 -27.47 -13.34
C THR A 58 2.56 -26.68 -13.38
N ASP A 59 3.42 -26.97 -14.35
CA ASP A 59 4.68 -26.29 -14.62
C ASP A 59 4.80 -25.92 -16.11
N VAL A 60 5.62 -24.91 -16.41
CA VAL A 60 5.93 -24.50 -17.78
C VAL A 60 7.43 -24.62 -18.02
N ILE A 61 7.81 -25.16 -19.18
CA ILE A 61 9.20 -25.11 -19.64
C ILE A 61 9.74 -23.68 -19.72
N ASP A 62 11.04 -23.51 -19.49
CA ASP A 62 11.68 -22.21 -19.63
C ASP A 62 11.46 -21.64 -21.06
N LEU A 63 10.82 -20.47 -21.11
CA LEU A 63 10.46 -19.77 -22.35
C LEU A 63 11.55 -18.79 -22.80
N SER A 64 12.74 -18.85 -22.19
CA SER A 64 13.91 -18.01 -22.51
C SER A 64 14.37 -18.10 -23.98
N ARG A 65 13.97 -19.13 -24.72
CA ARG A 65 14.23 -19.25 -26.17
C ARG A 65 13.47 -18.20 -27.00
N PHE A 66 12.30 -17.75 -26.54
CA PHE A 66 11.42 -16.83 -27.26
C PHE A 66 11.72 -15.37 -26.90
N LYS A 67 12.85 -14.85 -27.41
CA LYS A 67 13.34 -13.50 -27.06
C LYS A 67 12.42 -12.35 -27.49
N LYS A 68 11.61 -12.54 -28.54
CA LYS A 68 10.68 -11.54 -29.07
C LYS A 68 9.23 -11.73 -28.61
N LEU A 69 8.98 -12.64 -27.66
CA LEU A 69 7.65 -12.88 -27.12
C LEU A 69 7.10 -11.60 -26.50
N LYS A 70 5.89 -11.21 -26.92
CA LYS A 70 5.17 -10.01 -26.46
C LYS A 70 3.91 -10.36 -25.68
N TYR A 71 3.22 -11.43 -26.07
CA TYR A 71 1.95 -11.82 -25.48
C TYR A 71 1.98 -13.29 -25.06
N LEU A 72 1.62 -13.55 -23.81
CA LEU A 72 1.61 -14.89 -23.24
C LEU A 72 0.29 -15.16 -22.51
N TRP A 73 -0.45 -16.13 -23.03
CA TRP A 73 -1.71 -16.60 -22.43
C TRP A 73 -1.50 -17.93 -21.71
N LEU A 74 -1.59 -17.90 -20.39
CA LEU A 74 -1.45 -19.04 -19.50
C LEU A 74 -2.63 -19.19 -18.54
N HIS A 75 -3.76 -18.55 -18.86
CA HIS A 75 -4.94 -18.59 -18.02
C HIS A 75 -5.63 -19.95 -18.02
N HIS A 76 -6.37 -20.25 -16.94
CA HIS A 76 -7.04 -21.53 -16.76
C HIS A 76 -6.08 -22.73 -16.80
N ASN A 77 -4.99 -22.65 -16.03
CA ASN A 77 -4.08 -23.77 -15.79
C ASN A 77 -3.99 -24.04 -14.28
N LYS A 78 -3.05 -24.86 -13.85
CA LYS A 78 -2.82 -25.23 -12.44
C LYS A 78 -1.43 -24.78 -11.99
N LEU A 79 -0.96 -23.64 -12.50
CA LEU A 79 0.38 -23.14 -12.22
C LEU A 79 0.51 -22.68 -10.77
N HIS A 80 1.62 -23.03 -10.14
CA HIS A 80 1.92 -22.68 -8.76
C HIS A 80 2.85 -21.47 -8.61
N GLY A 81 3.65 -21.17 -9.64
CA GLY A 81 4.63 -20.09 -9.63
C GLY A 81 5.04 -19.65 -11.03
N ILE A 82 5.87 -18.61 -11.10
CA ILE A 82 6.32 -18.01 -12.37
C ILE A 82 7.85 -18.11 -12.47
N THR A 83 8.38 -19.29 -12.73
CA THR A 83 9.85 -19.53 -12.82
C THR A 83 10.38 -19.58 -14.27
N PHE A 84 9.49 -19.52 -15.26
CA PHE A 84 9.79 -19.79 -16.67
C PHE A 84 10.09 -18.55 -17.54
N LEU A 85 10.15 -17.35 -16.95
CA LEU A 85 10.28 -16.06 -17.66
C LEU A 85 11.63 -15.36 -17.39
N THR A 86 12.76 -16.02 -17.69
CA THR A 86 14.08 -15.46 -17.33
C THR A 86 14.61 -14.41 -18.33
N ARG A 87 14.35 -14.57 -19.64
CA ARG A 87 14.96 -13.74 -20.71
C ARG A 87 13.95 -13.11 -21.67
N ASN A 88 12.70 -12.96 -21.26
CA ASN A 88 11.61 -12.44 -22.10
C ASN A 88 11.44 -10.91 -21.94
N TYR A 89 12.49 -10.14 -22.21
CA TYR A 89 12.51 -8.68 -21.97
C TYR A 89 11.47 -7.89 -22.79
N CYS A 90 11.00 -8.45 -23.90
CA CYS A 90 10.00 -7.84 -24.78
C CYS A 90 8.55 -8.15 -24.39
N LEU A 91 8.31 -8.93 -23.33
CA LEU A 91 6.97 -9.32 -22.92
C LEU A 91 6.18 -8.09 -22.47
N LYS A 92 5.02 -7.87 -23.09
CA LYS A 92 4.14 -6.74 -22.83
C LYS A 92 2.90 -7.15 -22.05
N GLU A 93 2.35 -8.32 -22.35
CA GLU A 93 1.08 -8.77 -21.77
C GLU A 93 1.22 -10.20 -21.27
N LEU A 94 0.87 -10.39 -20.00
CA LEU A 94 0.94 -11.67 -19.31
C LEU A 94 -0.40 -11.98 -18.64
N TYR A 95 -1.04 -13.04 -19.14
CA TYR A 95 -2.33 -13.50 -18.65
C TYR A 95 -2.15 -14.78 -17.84
N LEU A 96 -2.26 -14.66 -16.52
CA LEU A 96 -2.07 -15.75 -15.55
C LEU A 96 -3.28 -15.95 -14.64
N HIS A 97 -4.44 -15.42 -15.02
CA HIS A 97 -5.65 -15.56 -14.23
C HIS A 97 -6.19 -17.00 -14.23
N ASN A 98 -6.94 -17.35 -13.19
CA ASN A 98 -7.47 -18.70 -12.99
C ASN A 98 -6.34 -19.74 -12.97
N ASN A 99 -5.40 -19.55 -12.06
CA ASN A 99 -4.32 -20.50 -11.74
C ASN A 99 -4.26 -20.72 -10.22
N ALA A 100 -3.26 -21.45 -9.74
CA ALA A 100 -3.04 -21.72 -8.31
C ALA A 100 -1.74 -21.06 -7.81
N ILE A 101 -1.42 -19.86 -8.32
CA ILE A 101 -0.15 -19.19 -8.05
C ILE A 101 -0.17 -18.66 -6.62
N PHE A 102 0.74 -19.16 -5.77
CA PHE A 102 0.85 -18.73 -4.38
C PHE A 102 1.96 -17.68 -4.17
N GLU A 103 2.96 -17.67 -5.04
CA GLU A 103 4.10 -16.75 -5.00
C GLU A 103 4.50 -16.33 -6.41
N ILE A 104 4.84 -15.05 -6.56
CA ILE A 104 5.43 -14.51 -7.77
C ILE A 104 6.89 -14.23 -7.51
N GLU A 105 7.77 -14.64 -8.42
CA GLU A 105 9.19 -14.34 -8.36
C GLU A 105 9.69 -14.02 -9.77
N GLY A 106 10.69 -13.15 -9.90
CA GLY A 106 11.39 -12.94 -11.16
C GLY A 106 10.68 -12.01 -12.16
N LEU A 107 9.48 -11.50 -11.83
CA LEU A 107 8.75 -10.53 -12.67
C LEU A 107 9.48 -9.19 -12.82
N HIS A 108 10.31 -8.82 -11.84
CA HIS A 108 11.17 -7.63 -11.91
C HIS A 108 12.10 -7.60 -13.13
N ARG A 109 12.33 -8.75 -13.80
CA ARG A 109 13.19 -8.87 -14.99
C ARG A 109 12.47 -8.54 -16.30
N LEU A 110 11.18 -8.19 -16.25
CA LEU A 110 10.33 -7.92 -17.41
C LEU A 110 10.05 -6.40 -17.53
N PRO A 111 11.01 -5.59 -18.02
CA PRO A 111 10.90 -4.15 -18.02
C PRO A 111 9.79 -3.62 -18.95
N SER A 112 9.40 -4.40 -19.95
CA SER A 112 8.41 -4.00 -20.97
C SER A 112 6.99 -4.42 -20.62
N LEU A 113 6.72 -4.99 -19.44
CA LEU A 113 5.40 -5.49 -19.11
C LEU A 113 4.44 -4.33 -18.84
N HIS A 114 3.31 -4.31 -19.55
CA HIS A 114 2.27 -3.29 -19.46
C HIS A 114 1.00 -3.83 -18.78
N ILE A 115 0.65 -5.08 -19.06
CA ILE A 115 -0.56 -5.74 -18.56
C ILE A 115 -0.18 -7.02 -17.84
N LEU A 116 -0.63 -7.14 -16.58
CA LEU A 116 -0.48 -8.33 -15.76
C LEU A 116 -1.82 -8.70 -15.13
N LEU A 117 -2.38 -9.84 -15.53
CA LEU A 117 -3.61 -10.36 -14.94
C LEU A 117 -3.30 -11.57 -14.06
N LEU A 118 -3.48 -11.41 -12.75
CA LEU A 118 -3.25 -12.41 -11.70
C LEU A 118 -4.50 -12.66 -10.85
N HIS A 119 -5.67 -12.22 -11.29
CA HIS A 119 -6.91 -12.47 -10.56
C HIS A 119 -7.26 -13.96 -10.52
N HIS A 120 -8.01 -14.39 -9.49
CA HIS A 120 -8.28 -15.82 -9.24
C HIS A 120 -6.98 -16.64 -9.15
N ASN A 121 -6.16 -16.33 -8.15
CA ASN A 121 -4.96 -17.07 -7.78
C ASN A 121 -4.91 -17.19 -6.24
N GLU A 122 -3.85 -17.81 -5.72
CA GLU A 122 -3.70 -18.14 -4.30
C GLU A 122 -2.66 -17.25 -3.60
N LEU A 123 -2.49 -16.00 -4.06
CA LEU A 123 -1.51 -15.08 -3.47
C LEU A 123 -1.95 -14.67 -2.05
N THR A 124 -1.10 -14.97 -1.07
CA THR A 124 -1.36 -14.70 0.36
C THR A 124 -0.60 -13.48 0.89
N ASN A 125 0.59 -13.21 0.35
CA ASN A 125 1.48 -12.16 0.85
C ASN A 125 1.51 -10.94 -0.09
N ILE A 126 0.88 -9.86 0.36
CA ILE A 126 0.85 -8.59 -0.38
C ILE A 126 2.22 -7.91 -0.45
N ASP A 127 3.04 -8.00 0.60
CA ASP A 127 4.35 -7.36 0.66
C ASP A 127 5.33 -8.00 -0.31
N ALA A 128 5.33 -9.33 -0.36
CA ALA A 128 6.12 -10.10 -1.33
C ALA A 128 5.71 -9.74 -2.76
N THR A 129 4.41 -9.71 -3.03
CA THR A 129 3.86 -9.34 -4.34
C THR A 129 4.30 -7.93 -4.75
N VAL A 130 4.13 -6.96 -3.85
CA VAL A 130 4.54 -5.57 -4.09
C VAL A 130 6.03 -5.45 -4.31
N LYS A 131 6.86 -6.17 -3.54
CA LYS A 131 8.32 -6.14 -3.68
C LYS A 131 8.78 -6.56 -5.08
N GLU A 132 8.17 -7.59 -5.65
CA GLU A 132 8.50 -8.07 -7.00
C GLU A 132 8.01 -7.13 -8.10
N LEU A 133 6.84 -6.52 -7.93
CA LEU A 133 6.28 -5.58 -8.91
C LEU A 133 6.90 -4.18 -8.80
N LYS A 134 7.55 -3.87 -7.67
CA LYS A 134 8.20 -2.57 -7.45
C LYS A 134 9.37 -2.39 -8.42
N GLY A 135 9.34 -1.28 -9.15
CA GLY A 135 10.34 -0.97 -10.18
C GLY A 135 9.92 -1.29 -11.61
N MET A 136 8.75 -1.92 -11.80
CA MET A 136 8.15 -2.10 -13.12
C MET A 136 7.51 -0.79 -13.60
N LEU A 137 8.30 0.07 -14.23
CA LEU A 137 7.88 1.43 -14.62
C LEU A 137 6.78 1.45 -15.69
N ASN A 138 6.71 0.41 -16.53
CA ASN A 138 5.77 0.33 -17.64
C ASN A 138 4.46 -0.38 -17.30
N LEU A 139 4.33 -0.93 -16.09
CA LEU A 139 3.14 -1.68 -15.69
C LEU A 139 1.96 -0.72 -15.45
N LYS A 140 0.97 -0.76 -16.34
CA LYS A 140 -0.20 0.12 -16.33
C LYS A 140 -1.46 -0.58 -15.84
N THR A 141 -1.67 -1.83 -16.24
CA THR A 141 -2.87 -2.59 -15.92
C THR A 141 -2.49 -3.78 -15.05
N LEU A 142 -3.05 -3.82 -13.84
CA LEU A 142 -2.83 -4.89 -12.87
C LEU A 142 -4.17 -5.41 -12.37
N SER A 143 -4.30 -6.73 -12.30
CA SER A 143 -5.49 -7.37 -11.74
C SER A 143 -5.07 -8.40 -10.71
N LEU A 144 -5.53 -8.21 -9.48
CA LEU A 144 -5.20 -9.01 -8.30
C LEU A 144 -6.45 -9.48 -7.55
N TYR A 145 -7.66 -9.04 -7.92
CA TYR A 145 -8.90 -9.43 -7.25
C TYR A 145 -9.06 -10.97 -7.16
N GLN A 146 -9.79 -11.43 -6.14
CA GLN A 146 -9.93 -12.86 -5.83
C GLN A 146 -8.58 -13.57 -5.63
N ASN A 147 -7.68 -12.90 -4.92
CA ASN A 147 -6.58 -13.55 -4.21
C ASN A 147 -6.84 -13.47 -2.70
N PRO A 148 -6.33 -14.42 -1.89
CA PRO A 148 -6.49 -14.42 -0.44
C PRO A 148 -6.17 -13.08 0.24
N PHE A 149 -5.09 -12.39 -0.17
CA PHE A 149 -4.73 -11.10 0.43
C PHE A 149 -5.74 -9.96 0.14
N CYS A 150 -6.62 -10.11 -0.86
CA CYS A 150 -7.62 -9.08 -1.14
C CYS A 150 -8.66 -8.92 -0.03
N GLN A 151 -8.71 -9.86 0.93
CA GLN A 151 -9.54 -9.77 2.12
C GLN A 151 -9.06 -8.68 3.09
N TYR A 152 -7.79 -8.24 3.00
CA TYR A 152 -7.27 -7.19 3.87
C TYR A 152 -7.88 -5.83 3.54
N ASN A 153 -8.40 -5.16 4.57
CA ASN A 153 -8.86 -3.78 4.45
C ASN A 153 -7.71 -2.92 3.93
N LEU A 154 -8.00 -2.06 2.95
CA LEU A 154 -7.06 -1.13 2.32
C LEU A 154 -6.03 -1.77 1.36
N TYR A 155 -6.12 -3.06 0.99
CA TYR A 155 -5.18 -3.67 0.03
C TYR A 155 -5.06 -2.84 -1.25
N ARG A 156 -6.19 -2.35 -1.77
CA ARG A 156 -6.23 -1.50 -2.97
C ARG A 156 -5.38 -0.24 -2.81
N LEU A 157 -5.55 0.47 -1.70
CA LEU A 157 -4.77 1.69 -1.41
C LEU A 157 -3.29 1.38 -1.19
N TYR A 158 -2.99 0.25 -0.54
CA TYR A 158 -1.63 -0.23 -0.35
C TYR A 158 -0.91 -0.46 -1.69
N ILE A 159 -1.56 -1.18 -2.63
CA ILE A 159 -1.03 -1.39 -3.98
C ILE A 159 -0.82 -0.06 -4.71
N ILE A 160 -1.80 0.84 -4.69
CA ILE A 160 -1.73 2.14 -5.39
C ILE A 160 -0.54 2.99 -4.95
N TYR A 161 -0.16 2.94 -3.67
CA TYR A 161 0.98 3.70 -3.17
C TYR A 161 2.32 3.12 -3.51
N HIS A 162 2.46 1.80 -3.38
CA HIS A 162 3.72 1.14 -3.65
C HIS A 162 3.98 1.00 -5.15
N LEU A 163 2.92 0.97 -5.96
CA LEU A 163 2.96 0.89 -7.42
C LEU A 163 2.27 2.11 -8.05
N PRO A 164 2.86 3.32 -7.96
CA PRO A 164 2.23 4.53 -8.46
C PRO A 164 2.04 4.55 -9.99
N GLY A 165 2.78 3.74 -10.74
CA GLY A 165 2.66 3.64 -12.21
C GLY A 165 1.41 2.92 -12.70
N VAL A 166 0.71 2.18 -11.84
CA VAL A 166 -0.51 1.44 -12.22
C VAL A 166 -1.65 2.43 -12.45
N GLU A 167 -2.21 2.42 -13.67
CA GLU A 167 -3.34 3.26 -14.11
C GLU A 167 -4.68 2.56 -13.90
N VAL A 168 -4.73 1.24 -14.07
CA VAL A 168 -5.94 0.41 -13.91
C VAL A 168 -5.64 -0.73 -12.96
N LEU A 169 -6.39 -0.79 -11.85
CA LEU A 169 -6.29 -1.83 -10.83
C LEU A 169 -7.65 -2.50 -10.65
N ASP A 170 -7.70 -3.83 -10.82
CA ASP A 170 -8.92 -4.64 -10.62
C ASP A 170 -10.12 -4.16 -11.43
N ARG A 171 -9.88 -3.87 -12.72
CA ARG A 171 -10.87 -3.33 -13.69
C ARG A 171 -11.33 -1.90 -13.41
N ASN A 172 -10.84 -1.28 -12.33
CA ASN A 172 -11.17 0.10 -11.96
C ASN A 172 -9.98 1.03 -12.21
N GLN A 173 -10.24 2.17 -12.83
CA GLN A 173 -9.22 3.20 -13.01
C GLN A 173 -8.78 3.76 -11.65
N VAL A 174 -7.47 3.93 -11.47
CA VAL A 174 -6.91 4.55 -10.27
C VAL A 174 -7.12 6.06 -10.36
N THR A 175 -7.88 6.59 -9.42
CA THR A 175 -8.22 8.01 -9.37
C THR A 175 -7.18 8.82 -8.60
N GLU A 176 -7.03 10.09 -8.95
CA GLU A 176 -6.14 10.99 -8.21
C GLU A 176 -6.59 11.19 -6.76
N LYS A 177 -7.90 11.09 -6.48
CA LYS A 177 -8.44 11.12 -5.13
C LYS A 177 -7.86 10.00 -4.27
N GLU A 178 -7.86 8.76 -4.77
CA GLU A 178 -7.25 7.61 -4.08
C GLU A 178 -5.75 7.83 -3.82
N ARG A 179 -5.03 8.38 -4.81
CA ARG A 179 -3.59 8.68 -4.66
C ARG A 179 -3.32 9.70 -3.56
N ARG A 180 -4.10 10.79 -3.51
CA ARG A 180 -3.98 11.82 -2.47
C ARG A 180 -4.33 11.27 -1.10
N SER A 181 -5.44 10.54 -0.99
CA SER A 181 -5.88 9.92 0.28
C SER A 181 -4.78 9.02 0.86
N MET A 182 -4.07 8.28 0.02
CA MET A 182 -3.01 7.40 0.50
C MET A 182 -1.81 8.18 1.06
N ILE A 183 -1.39 9.27 0.41
CA ILE A 183 -0.32 10.14 0.94
C ILE A 183 -0.67 10.61 2.36
N THR A 184 -1.93 10.97 2.61
CA THR A 184 -2.41 11.34 3.95
C THR A 184 -2.36 10.18 4.94
N ILE A 185 -2.73 8.95 4.53
CA ILE A 185 -2.83 7.80 5.44
C ILE A 185 -1.45 7.22 5.78
N PHE A 186 -0.53 7.11 4.81
CA PHE A 186 0.72 6.37 5.01
C PHE A 186 1.97 7.24 4.99
N ASN A 187 1.86 8.52 4.59
CA ASN A 187 2.99 9.45 4.62
C ASN A 187 2.57 10.85 5.07
N HIS A 188 2.21 10.97 6.36
CA HIS A 188 1.84 12.24 6.99
C HIS A 188 2.87 13.35 6.78
N LYS A 189 4.17 13.04 6.74
CA LYS A 189 5.23 14.03 6.46
C LYS A 189 5.10 14.59 5.05
N LYS A 190 4.94 13.73 4.04
CA LYS A 190 4.75 14.14 2.65
C LYS A 190 3.43 14.87 2.45
N ALA A 191 2.36 14.45 3.15
CA ALA A 191 1.07 15.15 3.15
C ALA A 191 1.21 16.58 3.68
N HIS A 192 1.86 16.75 4.83
CA HIS A 192 2.08 18.05 5.47
C HIS A 192 2.97 18.97 4.62
N ILE A 193 4.01 18.42 3.98
CA ILE A 193 4.85 19.18 3.04
C ILE A 193 4.02 19.63 1.83
N GLY A 194 3.17 18.77 1.27
CA GLY A 194 2.26 19.16 0.19
C GLY A 194 1.36 20.32 0.59
N GLN A 195 0.73 20.24 1.76
CA GLN A 195 -0.17 21.27 2.29
C GLN A 195 0.55 22.60 2.57
N SER A 196 1.79 22.57 3.07
CA SER A 196 2.56 23.78 3.35
C SER A 196 3.07 24.47 2.08
N ILE A 197 3.37 23.71 1.02
CA ILE A 197 3.78 24.24 -0.29
C ILE A 197 2.59 24.87 -1.03
N SER A 198 1.39 24.30 -0.92
CA SER A 198 0.19 24.80 -1.63
C SER A 198 -0.31 26.19 -1.18
N PHE A 199 0.24 26.76 -0.11
CA PHE A 199 -0.09 28.11 0.38
C PHE A 199 1.08 29.10 0.31
N GLY A 200 2.02 28.91 -0.62
CA GLY A 200 3.10 29.89 -0.88
C GLY A 200 4.03 30.14 0.31
N ARG A 201 3.96 29.32 1.37
CA ARG A 201 4.86 29.40 2.52
C ARG A 201 6.09 28.53 2.26
N LYS A 202 7.27 29.14 2.32
CA LYS A 202 8.53 28.39 2.35
C LYS A 202 8.56 27.53 3.62
N VAL A 203 8.90 26.25 3.44
CA VAL A 203 9.09 25.31 4.55
C VAL A 203 10.38 25.68 5.28
N ASP A 204 10.29 26.06 6.55
CA ASP A 204 11.46 26.13 7.43
C ASP A 204 11.98 24.70 7.63
N ALA A 205 13.16 24.41 7.12
CA ALA A 205 13.78 23.08 7.13
C ALA A 205 14.23 22.60 8.52
N SER A 206 13.88 23.31 9.60
CA SER A 206 14.34 23.07 10.97
C SER A 206 13.29 22.40 11.86
N TRP A 207 12.40 21.57 11.31
CA TRP A 207 11.33 20.95 12.09
C TRP A 207 11.84 19.77 12.93
N ASP A 208 11.84 19.96 14.26
CA ASP A 208 12.16 18.94 15.26
C ASP A 208 10.88 18.46 15.97
N PRO A 209 10.52 17.16 15.94
CA PRO A 209 9.31 16.61 16.57
C PRO A 209 9.21 16.83 18.10
N ARG A 210 10.31 17.24 18.75
CA ARG A 210 10.37 17.49 20.20
C ARG A 210 10.36 18.97 20.58
N SER A 211 10.21 19.88 19.61
CA SER A 211 10.16 21.32 19.91
C SER A 211 8.80 21.74 20.51
N PRO A 212 8.77 22.53 21.60
CA PRO A 212 7.53 23.04 22.15
C PRO A 212 6.85 23.97 21.13
N PHE A 213 5.58 23.71 20.83
CA PHE A 213 4.75 24.56 19.96
C PHE A 213 4.75 26.00 20.47
N LYS A 214 5.43 26.91 19.77
CA LYS A 214 5.22 28.35 19.94
C LYS A 214 4.04 28.77 19.07
N GLN A 215 2.86 28.90 19.66
CA GLN A 215 1.73 29.59 19.03
C GLN A 215 2.16 31.04 18.71
N LYS A 216 2.14 31.43 17.43
CA LYS A 216 2.22 32.84 17.06
C LYS A 216 0.91 33.53 17.47
N ARG A 217 1.03 34.74 18.04
CA ARG A 217 -0.09 35.58 18.48
C ARG A 217 -1.13 35.75 17.37
N ALA A 218 -2.39 35.45 17.70
CA ALA A 218 -3.55 35.71 16.85
C ALA A 218 -3.74 37.22 16.64
N GLN A 219 -4.06 37.61 15.40
CA GLN A 219 -4.64 38.93 15.14
C GLN A 219 -6.04 38.97 15.75
N ARG A 220 -6.29 39.91 16.66
CA ARG A 220 -7.64 40.21 17.16
C ARG A 220 -8.43 40.88 16.06
N VAL A 221 -9.64 40.40 15.83
CA VAL A 221 -10.68 41.09 15.07
C VAL A 221 -11.05 42.41 15.78
N PRO A 222 -11.43 43.47 15.05
CA PRO A 222 -11.85 44.74 15.63
C PRO A 222 -13.04 44.58 16.60
N PRO A 223 -13.17 45.46 17.60
CA PRO A 223 -14.12 45.30 18.71
C PRO A 223 -15.61 45.45 18.34
N ASP A 224 -15.95 45.77 17.09
CA ASP A 224 -17.32 46.12 16.70
C ASP A 224 -18.18 44.96 16.17
N PHE A 225 -17.67 43.73 16.17
CA PHE A 225 -18.47 42.54 15.82
C PHE A 225 -18.93 41.78 17.08
N ALA A 226 -19.91 42.35 17.78
CA ALA A 226 -20.60 41.68 18.88
C ALA A 226 -21.99 41.21 18.43
N PHE A 227 -22.14 39.91 18.14
CA PHE A 227 -23.41 39.22 18.33
C PHE A 227 -23.23 38.20 19.45
N THR A 228 -24.01 38.39 20.50
CA THR A 228 -24.08 37.57 21.70
C THR A 228 -24.45 36.14 21.35
N ASN A 229 -23.46 35.24 21.39
CA ASN A 229 -23.54 33.86 21.86
C ASN A 229 -22.14 33.25 21.73
N ASN A 230 -21.60 32.75 22.84
CA ASN A 230 -20.25 32.16 22.96
C ASN A 230 -20.11 30.85 22.17
N VAL A 231 -20.06 30.98 20.84
CA VAL A 231 -19.53 29.96 19.95
C VAL A 231 -18.58 30.69 19.04
N ASP A 232 -17.27 30.46 19.21
CA ASP A 232 -16.27 30.81 18.19
C ASP A 232 -16.70 30.15 16.87
N LYS A 233 -17.46 30.87 16.06
CA LYS A 233 -17.74 30.47 14.68
C LYS A 233 -16.53 30.87 13.86
N MET A 234 -15.52 30.02 13.90
CA MET A 234 -14.59 29.92 12.78
C MET A 234 -15.43 29.55 11.56
N VAL A 235 -15.50 30.47 10.59
CA VAL A 235 -16.04 30.17 9.27
C VAL A 235 -14.96 29.34 8.56
N PHE A 236 -15.34 28.13 8.15
CA PHE A 236 -14.48 27.23 7.39
C PHE A 236 -14.97 27.24 5.94
N ASP A 237 -14.05 27.44 4.99
CA ASP A 237 -14.36 27.37 3.56
C ASP A 237 -14.56 25.92 3.08
N ASP A 238 -14.04 24.93 3.81
CA ASP A 238 -14.16 23.49 3.54
C ASP A 238 -14.75 22.73 4.76
N PRO A 239 -15.82 21.93 4.60
CA PRO A 239 -16.42 21.17 5.69
C PRO A 239 -15.49 20.13 6.33
N GLU A 240 -14.45 19.63 5.63
CA GLU A 240 -13.53 18.64 6.21
C GLU A 240 -12.58 19.24 7.26
N ASP A 241 -12.21 20.52 7.12
CA ASP A 241 -11.38 21.25 8.09
C ASP A 241 -12.11 21.46 9.43
N ALA A 242 -13.44 21.66 9.37
CA ALA A 242 -14.28 21.77 10.55
C ALA A 242 -14.34 20.45 11.35
N VAL A 243 -14.30 19.31 10.66
CA VAL A 243 -14.32 17.97 11.28
C VAL A 243 -12.99 17.68 11.97
N PHE A 244 -11.86 18.04 11.36
CA PHE A 244 -10.52 17.86 11.91
C PHE A 244 -10.29 18.70 13.18
N LEU A 245 -10.72 19.96 13.21
CA LEU A 245 -10.59 20.80 14.40
C LEU A 245 -11.56 20.42 15.54
N ARG A 246 -12.77 19.93 15.22
CA ARG A 246 -13.70 19.41 16.23
C ARG A 246 -13.22 18.09 16.83
N SER A 247 -12.58 17.22 16.06
CA SER A 247 -12.03 15.97 16.57
C SER A 247 -10.82 16.22 17.49
N MET A 248 -9.96 17.19 17.15
CA MET A 248 -8.85 17.61 18.01
C MET A 248 -9.33 18.30 19.30
N LYS A 249 -10.33 19.19 19.24
CA LYS A 249 -10.87 19.85 20.45
C LYS A 249 -11.55 18.88 21.42
N ARG A 250 -12.12 17.76 20.96
CA ARG A 250 -12.67 16.72 21.85
C ARG A 250 -11.62 15.80 22.46
N SER A 251 -10.46 15.64 21.81
CA SER A 251 -9.42 14.70 22.26
C SER A 251 -8.35 15.31 23.18
N VAL A 252 -8.35 16.62 23.38
CA VAL A 252 -7.49 17.26 24.41
C VAL A 252 -8.29 17.38 25.70
N MET A 253 -8.40 16.27 26.45
CA MET A 253 -8.56 16.40 27.90
C MET A 253 -7.24 16.94 28.44
N ALA A 254 -7.11 18.26 28.51
CA ALA A 254 -6.06 18.87 29.28
C ALA A 254 -6.25 18.41 30.73
N ILE A 255 -5.38 17.52 31.21
CA ILE A 255 -5.29 17.23 32.64
C ILE A 255 -4.76 18.52 33.26
N THR A 256 -5.67 19.37 33.75
CA THR A 256 -5.30 20.52 34.56
C THR A 256 -4.76 19.98 35.88
N SER A 257 -3.44 19.91 36.00
CA SER A 257 -2.79 19.62 37.28
C SER A 257 -3.04 20.80 38.21
N LEU A 258 -4.10 20.72 39.00
CA LEU A 258 -4.42 21.70 40.03
C LEU A 258 -3.50 21.45 41.22
N ASN A 259 -2.70 22.45 41.60
CA ASN A 259 -1.79 22.34 42.74
C ASN A 259 -2.59 22.54 44.03
N TRP A 260 -2.90 21.45 44.75
CA TRP A 260 -3.83 21.46 45.89
C TRP A 260 -3.37 22.33 47.06
N HIS A 261 -2.09 22.66 47.13
CA HIS A 261 -1.56 23.60 48.14
C HIS A 261 -1.97 25.06 47.91
N THR A 262 -2.50 25.39 46.72
CA THR A 262 -3.00 26.74 46.38
C THR A 262 -4.51 26.88 46.54
N VAL A 263 -5.21 25.79 46.90
CA VAL A 263 -6.67 25.80 47.06
C VAL A 263 -6.99 26.11 48.52
N THR A 264 -7.50 27.33 48.76
CA THR A 264 -7.95 27.78 50.09
C THR A 264 -8.96 26.78 50.67
N THR A 265 -8.73 26.37 51.91
CA THR A 265 -9.62 25.44 52.61
C THR A 265 -10.96 26.09 52.92
N ARG A 266 -11.99 25.26 53.13
CA ARG A 266 -13.36 25.72 53.37
C ARG A 266 -13.47 26.67 54.58
N GLU A 267 -12.62 26.46 55.57
CA GLU A 267 -12.58 27.26 56.80
C GLU A 267 -12.00 28.66 56.54
N GLU A 268 -10.99 28.79 55.67
CA GLU A 268 -10.38 30.08 55.29
C GLU A 268 -11.38 30.98 54.54
N LYS A 269 -12.23 30.40 53.67
CA LYS A 269 -13.28 31.17 52.97
C LYS A 269 -14.34 31.77 53.90
N TYR A 270 -14.68 31.09 54.99
CA TYR A 270 -15.65 31.60 55.96
C TYR A 270 -15.10 32.73 56.84
N LEU A 271 -13.77 32.83 56.98
CA LEU A 271 -13.12 33.94 57.67
C LEU A 271 -13.07 35.21 56.80
N GLU A 272 -12.91 35.07 55.48
CA GLU A 272 -12.95 36.21 54.55
C GLU A 272 -14.36 36.82 54.39
N GLU A 273 -15.43 36.01 54.43
CA GLU A 273 -16.81 36.51 54.28
C GLU A 273 -17.32 37.32 55.47
N LYS A 274 -16.73 37.18 56.67
CA LYS A 274 -17.17 37.92 57.87
C LYS A 274 -16.91 39.44 57.82
N GLY A 275 -16.18 39.94 56.83
CA GLY A 275 -15.86 41.35 56.67
C GLY A 275 -16.74 42.16 55.72
N THR A 276 -17.65 41.53 54.97
CA THR A 276 -18.35 42.20 53.86
C THR A 276 -19.79 42.54 54.22
N GLN A 277 -20.16 43.82 54.10
CA GLN A 277 -21.51 44.33 54.40
C GLN A 277 -22.61 43.55 53.67
N PRO A 278 -23.81 43.39 54.27
CA PRO A 278 -24.87 42.57 53.70
C PRO A 278 -25.34 43.13 52.34
N VAL A 279 -25.35 42.26 51.34
CA VAL A 279 -25.72 42.58 49.96
C VAL A 279 -27.21 42.91 49.87
N GLN A 280 -27.55 44.11 49.36
CA GLN A 280 -28.94 44.52 49.13
C GLN A 280 -29.56 43.74 47.97
N MET A 281 -30.72 43.13 48.23
CA MET A 281 -31.49 42.38 47.26
C MET A 281 -32.35 43.36 46.44
N LEU A 282 -32.00 43.61 45.18
CA LEU A 282 -32.79 44.43 44.26
C LEU A 282 -33.80 43.56 43.52
N THR A 283 -35.08 43.71 43.84
CA THR A 283 -36.18 43.03 43.14
C THR A 283 -36.65 43.90 41.98
N VAL A 284 -36.37 43.48 40.75
CA VAL A 284 -36.86 44.17 39.54
C VAL A 284 -38.20 43.54 39.15
N ILE A 285 -39.27 44.32 39.22
CA ILE A 285 -40.60 43.93 38.72
C ILE A 285 -40.72 44.46 37.28
N LEU A 286 -40.83 43.54 36.33
CA LEU A 286 -41.07 43.87 34.92
C LEU A 286 -42.59 44.00 34.69
N ARG A 287 -43.04 45.13 34.14
CA ARG A 287 -44.40 45.37 33.65
C ARG A 287 -44.49 45.10 32.16
#